data_AF-A0A0F3Q0P8-F1
#
_entry.id   AF-A0A0F3Q0P8-F1
#
_cell.length_a   1.000
_cell.length_b   1.000
_cell.length_c   1.000
_cell.angle_alpha   90.00
_cell.angle_beta   90.00
_cell.angle_gamma   90.00
#
_symmetry.space_group_name_H-M   'P 1'
#
loop_
_entity.id
_entity.type
_entity.pdbx_description
1 polymer ?
#
loop_
_entity_poly.entity_id
_entity_poly.type
_entity_poly.pdbx_seq_one_letter_code
_entity_poly.pdbx_strand_id
1 'polypeptide(L)'
;MQCLQALSHLDQSRHAINPFAEQSPDIVCHVSDAVTKLVDAIATLSRANAYVTTGKVEESSATTDTKRRIVRYINTACCAISSMSDTSISQLVTESNGRCTESEIRTMAYHLLVEAASISSLIRDEEKETNRKSALHAFSTAASILQRMVRHLVPDSTDTQLCKIVQISIERAFEEHERNAAGVCINDDVFGSGCNLSIMLLEAVSTMHAVHTSFNTTPTVIEGDIENCKRTILGVGEKLQAALSVLRGRSLTDVKSLGDANVFSHITGILADAQSLLEAIDVRLFPNPTLHGELLNNVRKTLCEAAAICIKQQCAGNPEYSVPTELDCANPRA
;
A
#
# COMPACT_ATOMS: atom_id res chain seq x y z
N MET A 1 -11.69 2.35 28.11
CA MET A 1 -11.75 3.75 27.64
C MET A 1 -10.51 4.58 27.99
N GLN A 2 -9.85 4.37 29.14
CA GLN A 2 -8.65 5.13 29.52
C GLN A 2 -7.48 5.02 28.52
N CYS A 3 -7.26 3.86 27.90
CA CYS A 3 -6.18 3.69 26.91
C CYS A 3 -6.44 4.46 25.60
N LEU A 4 -7.70 4.56 25.13
CA LEU A 4 -8.06 5.37 23.95
C LEU A 4 -8.03 6.87 24.26
N GLN A 5 -8.33 7.25 25.50
CA GLN A 5 -8.11 8.63 25.97
C GLN A 5 -6.62 8.95 26.03
N ALA A 6 -5.77 8.02 26.51
CA ALA A 6 -4.33 8.18 26.48
C ALA A 6 -3.79 8.35 25.05
N LEU A 7 -4.30 7.58 24.08
CA LEU A 7 -3.99 7.75 22.67
C LEU A 7 -4.38 9.15 22.19
N SER A 8 -5.61 9.59 22.47
CA SER A 8 -6.08 10.94 22.13
C SER A 8 -5.23 12.06 22.74
N HIS A 9 -4.75 11.91 23.97
CA HIS A 9 -3.90 12.89 24.64
C HIS A 9 -2.47 12.92 24.08
N LEU A 10 -1.92 11.75 23.75
CA LEU A 10 -0.65 11.62 23.04
C LEU A 10 -0.75 12.32 21.68
N ASP A 11 -1.79 12.05 20.90
CA ASP A 11 -1.97 12.66 19.57
C ASP A 11 -2.12 14.19 19.63
N GLN A 12 -2.89 14.70 20.59
CA GLN A 12 -3.01 16.15 20.82
C GLN A 12 -1.66 16.80 21.12
N SER A 13 -0.83 16.12 21.91
CA SER A 13 0.51 16.61 22.26
C SER A 13 1.48 16.54 21.07
N ARG A 14 1.27 15.57 20.17
CA ARG A 14 2.13 15.32 19.00
C ARG A 14 1.90 16.27 17.84
N HIS A 15 0.73 16.90 17.74
CA HIS A 15 0.46 17.84 16.65
C HIS A 15 1.45 19.03 16.61
N ALA A 16 2.09 19.33 17.74
CA ALA A 16 3.12 20.36 17.85
C ALA A 16 4.53 19.89 17.44
N ILE A 17 4.78 18.58 17.32
CA ILE A 17 6.09 18.05 16.95
C ILE A 17 6.38 18.43 15.51
N ASN A 18 7.50 19.12 15.31
CA ASN A 18 7.99 19.42 13.96
C ASN A 18 9.25 18.60 13.69
N PRO A 19 9.19 17.54 12.86
CA PRO A 19 10.30 16.59 12.64
C PRO A 19 11.64 17.25 12.29
N PHE A 20 11.62 18.45 11.74
CA PHE A 20 12.83 19.18 11.31
C PHE A 20 13.25 20.31 12.26
N ALA A 21 12.45 20.64 13.29
CA ALA A 21 12.77 21.67 14.27
C ALA A 21 13.21 21.11 15.63
N GLU A 22 12.95 19.82 15.90
CA GLU A 22 13.36 19.16 17.13
C GLU A 22 14.89 19.13 17.29
N GLN A 23 15.37 19.11 18.54
CA GLN A 23 16.80 19.03 18.84
C GLN A 23 17.35 17.61 18.66
N SER A 24 16.52 16.59 18.86
CA SER A 24 16.87 15.18 18.67
C SER A 24 15.97 14.60 17.58
N PRO A 25 16.53 14.09 16.47
CA PRO A 25 15.74 13.48 15.39
C PRO A 25 15.01 12.20 15.86
N ASP A 26 15.53 11.52 16.90
CA ASP A 26 14.99 10.29 17.45
C ASP A 26 13.63 10.47 18.15
N ILE A 27 13.25 11.71 18.51
CA ILE A 27 12.00 11.96 19.23
C ILE A 27 10.78 11.48 18.43
N VAL A 28 10.82 11.65 17.09
CA VAL A 28 9.74 11.19 16.21
C VAL A 28 9.64 9.67 16.24
N CYS A 29 10.78 8.97 16.18
CA CYS A 29 10.84 7.52 16.25
C CYS A 29 10.32 7.00 17.60
N HIS A 30 10.81 7.54 18.72
CA HIS A 30 10.40 7.14 20.06
C HIS A 30 8.91 7.35 20.33
N VAL A 31 8.38 8.49 19.89
CA VAL A 31 6.96 8.79 20.02
C VAL A 31 6.12 7.82 19.17
N SER A 32 6.53 7.57 17.92
CA SER A 32 5.83 6.65 17.03
C SER A 32 5.84 5.20 17.56
N ASP A 33 6.96 4.78 18.16
CA ASP A 33 7.08 3.48 18.84
C ASP A 33 6.17 3.38 20.06
N ALA A 34 6.09 4.44 20.85
CA ALA A 34 5.22 4.49 22.03
C ALA A 34 3.73 4.38 21.61
N VAL A 35 3.34 5.07 20.55
CA VAL A 35 1.98 4.99 19.99
C VAL A 35 1.70 3.59 19.45
N THR A 36 2.63 3.01 18.68
CA THR A 36 2.51 1.64 18.16
C THR A 36 2.28 0.63 19.28
N LYS A 37 3.06 0.70 20.37
CA LYS A 37 2.90 -0.16 21.54
C LYS A 37 1.57 0.07 22.27
N LEU A 38 1.13 1.32 22.37
CA LEU A 38 -0.16 1.65 22.98
C LEU A 38 -1.32 1.11 22.14
N VAL A 39 -1.25 1.24 20.82
CA VAL A 39 -2.23 0.70 19.87
C VAL A 39 -2.32 -0.83 19.99
N ASP A 40 -1.18 -1.53 20.02
CA ASP A 40 -1.16 -2.99 20.20
C ASP A 40 -1.78 -3.42 21.54
N ALA A 41 -1.46 -2.70 22.62
CA ALA A 41 -2.08 -2.93 23.93
C ALA A 41 -3.62 -2.72 23.88
N ILE A 42 -4.09 -1.66 23.22
CA ILE A 42 -5.53 -1.41 23.03
C ILE A 42 -6.17 -2.54 22.22
N ALA A 43 -5.56 -2.93 21.10
CA ALA A 43 -6.08 -3.98 20.23
C ALA A 43 -6.15 -5.32 20.97
N THR A 44 -5.15 -5.65 21.78
CA THR A 44 -5.11 -6.88 22.60
C THR A 44 -6.19 -6.86 23.68
N LEU A 45 -6.30 -5.77 24.44
CA LEU A 45 -7.32 -5.63 25.49
C LEU A 45 -8.74 -5.70 24.93
N SER A 46 -8.97 -5.05 23.78
CA SER A 46 -10.27 -5.07 23.12
C SER A 46 -10.65 -6.45 22.58
N ARG A 47 -9.70 -7.21 22.02
CA ARG A 47 -9.94 -8.60 21.59
C ARG A 47 -10.22 -9.52 22.76
N ALA A 48 -9.47 -9.38 23.86
CA ALA A 48 -9.73 -10.13 25.08
C ALA A 48 -11.13 -9.83 25.64
N ASN A 49 -11.53 -8.55 25.66
CA ASN A 49 -12.87 -8.17 26.07
C ASN A 49 -13.93 -8.79 25.15
N ALA A 50 -13.79 -8.67 23.83
CA ALA A 50 -14.70 -9.25 22.85
C ALA A 50 -14.88 -10.75 23.08
N TYR A 51 -13.77 -11.49 23.19
CA TYR A 51 -13.78 -12.94 23.46
C TYR A 51 -14.54 -13.30 24.75
N VAL A 52 -14.29 -12.57 25.84
CA VAL A 52 -15.00 -12.78 27.11
C VAL A 52 -16.51 -12.52 26.96
N THR A 53 -16.91 -11.54 26.17
CA THR A 53 -18.33 -11.19 25.97
C THR A 53 -19.07 -12.07 24.96
N THR A 54 -18.43 -12.51 23.87
CA THR A 54 -19.11 -13.16 22.74
C THR A 54 -18.65 -14.60 22.49
N GLY A 55 -17.58 -15.06 23.15
CA GLY A 55 -16.97 -16.36 22.94
C GLY A 55 -16.16 -16.50 21.64
N LYS A 56 -16.07 -15.45 20.82
CA LYS A 56 -15.33 -15.46 19.54
C LYS A 56 -14.72 -14.11 19.18
N VAL A 57 -13.62 -14.13 18.43
CA VAL A 57 -12.96 -12.94 17.85
C VAL A 57 -12.94 -13.11 16.34
N GLU A 58 -14.12 -13.20 15.73
CA GLU A 58 -14.26 -13.20 14.28
C GLU A 58 -14.56 -11.78 13.84
N GLU A 59 -13.74 -11.26 12.93
CA GLU A 59 -14.01 -9.99 12.25
C GLU A 59 -14.73 -10.28 10.93
N SER A 60 -15.58 -9.34 10.52
CA SER A 60 -16.23 -9.37 9.22
C SER A 60 -15.18 -9.32 8.10
N SER A 61 -15.53 -9.89 6.95
CA SER A 61 -14.73 -9.74 5.72
C SER A 61 -14.49 -8.27 5.40
N ALA A 62 -15.47 -7.39 5.65
CA ALA A 62 -15.39 -5.98 5.31
C ALA A 62 -14.32 -5.26 6.14
N THR A 63 -14.29 -5.55 7.45
CA THR A 63 -13.25 -5.04 8.36
C THR A 63 -11.88 -5.59 7.99
N THR A 64 -11.80 -6.90 7.71
CA THR A 64 -10.53 -7.55 7.32
C THR A 64 -9.97 -6.96 6.02
N ASP A 65 -10.82 -6.73 5.04
CA ASP A 65 -10.46 -6.18 3.74
C ASP A 65 -10.06 -4.71 3.84
N THR A 66 -10.79 -3.90 4.62
CA THR A 66 -10.39 -2.51 4.93
C THR A 66 -9.00 -2.44 5.56
N LYS A 67 -8.70 -3.28 6.55
CA LYS A 67 -7.35 -3.35 7.15
C LYS A 67 -6.29 -3.74 6.11
N ARG A 68 -6.58 -4.73 5.28
CA ARG A 68 -5.67 -5.18 4.22
C ARG A 68 -5.35 -4.04 3.24
N ARG A 69 -6.35 -3.26 2.81
CA ARG A 69 -6.13 -2.10 1.92
C ARG A 69 -5.26 -1.03 2.56
N ILE A 70 -5.52 -0.67 3.82
CA ILE A 70 -4.69 0.27 4.57
C ILE A 70 -3.23 -0.21 4.63
N VAL A 71 -3.01 -1.48 4.99
CA VAL A 71 -1.66 -2.05 5.05
C VAL A 71 -0.98 -2.02 3.68
N ARG A 72 -1.68 -2.31 2.58
CA ARG A 72 -1.14 -2.20 1.22
C ARG A 72 -0.69 -0.79 0.88
N TYR A 73 -1.51 0.21 1.17
CA TYR A 73 -1.14 1.61 0.95
C TYR A 73 0.11 1.98 1.73
N ILE A 74 0.19 1.57 2.99
CA ILE A 74 1.33 1.90 3.84
C ILE A 74 2.59 1.19 3.37
N ASN A 75 2.50 -0.09 3.00
CA ASN A 75 3.62 -0.83 2.41
C ASN A 75 4.09 -0.22 1.09
N THR A 76 3.15 0.26 0.27
CA THR A 76 3.45 0.98 -0.98
C THR A 76 4.25 2.25 -0.68
N ALA A 77 3.82 3.04 0.30
CA ALA A 77 4.55 4.22 0.75
C ALA A 77 5.94 3.86 1.34
N CYS A 78 6.05 2.80 2.14
CA CYS A 78 7.33 2.30 2.66
C CYS A 78 8.32 1.97 1.53
N CYS A 79 7.86 1.23 0.53
CA CYS A 79 8.68 0.85 -0.62
C CYS A 79 9.12 2.10 -1.40
N ALA A 80 8.20 3.03 -1.64
CA ALA A 80 8.50 4.27 -2.35
C ALA A 80 9.56 5.10 -1.61
N ILE A 81 9.41 5.36 -0.31
CA ILE A 81 10.38 6.11 0.51
C ILE A 81 11.74 5.42 0.53
N SER A 82 11.76 4.09 0.71
CA SER A 82 13.02 3.31 0.75
C SER A 82 13.78 3.36 -0.57
N SER A 83 13.07 3.60 -1.67
CA SER A 83 13.66 3.65 -3.01
C SER A 83 14.10 5.05 -3.45
N MET A 84 13.73 6.10 -2.69
CA MET A 84 14.08 7.46 -3.03
C MET A 84 15.59 7.71 -2.92
N SER A 85 16.14 8.48 -3.86
CA SER A 85 17.55 8.86 -3.82
C SER A 85 17.88 9.76 -2.62
N ASP A 86 19.13 9.69 -2.12
CA ASP A 86 19.63 10.60 -1.09
C ASP A 86 19.51 12.07 -1.55
N THR A 87 19.76 12.32 -2.84
CA THR A 87 19.64 13.64 -3.45
C THR A 87 18.25 14.24 -3.27
N SER A 88 17.18 13.46 -3.43
CA SER A 88 15.82 13.97 -3.23
C SER A 88 15.51 14.29 -1.77
N ILE A 89 16.10 13.54 -0.83
CA ILE A 89 15.94 13.76 0.61
C ILE A 89 16.83 14.92 1.12
N SER A 90 17.91 15.27 0.41
CA SER A 90 18.84 16.34 0.79
C SER A 90 18.19 17.73 0.96
N GLN A 91 17.06 17.99 0.30
CA GLN A 91 16.29 19.23 0.51
C GLN A 91 15.70 19.29 1.93
N LEU A 92 15.24 18.16 2.47
CA LEU A 92 14.77 18.05 3.85
C LEU A 92 15.90 18.17 4.87
N VAL A 93 17.09 17.65 4.53
CA VAL A 93 18.31 17.86 5.33
C VAL A 93 18.61 19.36 5.44
N THR A 94 18.46 20.10 4.34
CA THR A 94 18.63 21.56 4.33
C THR A 94 17.58 22.26 5.21
N GLU A 95 16.31 21.85 5.15
CA GLU A 95 15.24 22.38 6.01
C GLU A 95 15.45 22.08 7.49
N SER A 96 16.12 20.97 7.81
CA SER A 96 16.57 20.65 9.16
C SER A 96 17.79 21.48 9.63
N ASN A 97 18.32 22.39 8.80
CA ASN A 97 19.60 23.07 9.00
C ASN A 97 20.77 22.08 9.22
N GLY A 98 20.75 20.93 8.54
CA GLY A 98 21.75 19.87 8.68
C GLY A 98 21.69 19.09 9.98
N ARG A 99 20.58 19.17 10.74
CA ARG A 99 20.39 18.42 12.00
C ARG A 99 20.02 16.96 11.79
N CYS A 100 19.40 16.63 10.66
CA CYS A 100 19.04 15.27 10.30
C CYS A 100 19.80 14.86 9.03
N THR A 101 20.29 13.63 9.00
CA THR A 101 20.80 12.94 7.82
C THR A 101 19.65 12.35 6.99
N GLU A 102 19.92 12.03 5.73
CA GLU A 102 18.97 11.36 4.84
C GLU A 102 18.50 10.02 5.41
N SER A 103 19.41 9.29 6.07
CA SER A 103 19.10 8.02 6.74
C SER A 103 18.16 8.20 7.93
N GLU A 104 18.37 9.23 8.75
CA GLU A 104 17.49 9.54 9.88
C GLU A 104 16.09 9.95 9.39
N ILE A 105 16.01 10.73 8.32
CA ILE A 105 14.72 11.12 7.72
C ILE A 105 13.95 9.89 7.20
N ARG A 106 14.62 8.96 6.52
CA ARG A 106 13.99 7.69 6.11
C ARG A 106 13.53 6.87 7.31
N THR A 107 14.34 6.82 8.37
CA THR A 107 14.01 6.09 9.60
C THR A 107 12.77 6.68 10.26
N MET A 108 12.71 8.00 10.43
CA MET A 108 11.53 8.69 10.96
C MET A 108 10.28 8.41 10.14
N ALA A 109 10.37 8.48 8.80
CA ALA A 109 9.26 8.18 7.92
C ALA A 109 8.80 6.71 8.05
N TYR A 110 9.73 5.77 8.17
CA TYR A 110 9.43 4.37 8.39
C TYR A 110 8.69 4.14 9.71
N HIS A 111 9.15 4.74 10.82
CA HIS A 111 8.46 4.63 12.12
C HIS A 111 7.04 5.19 12.08
N LEU A 112 6.82 6.32 11.40
CA LEU A 112 5.48 6.89 11.21
C LEU A 112 4.58 6.00 10.34
N LEU A 113 5.14 5.33 9.33
CA LEU A 113 4.40 4.39 8.49
C LEU A 113 4.04 3.11 9.27
N VAL A 114 4.96 2.56 10.06
CA VAL A 114 4.68 1.43 10.95
C VAL A 114 3.60 1.78 11.97
N GLU A 115 3.67 2.97 12.55
CA GLU A 115 2.63 3.49 13.42
C GLU A 115 1.28 3.56 12.69
N ALA A 116 1.23 4.18 11.51
CA ALA A 116 0.02 4.28 10.69
C ALA A 116 -0.58 2.89 10.40
N ALA A 117 0.25 1.89 10.12
CA ALA A 117 -0.21 0.52 9.88
C ALA A 117 -0.78 -0.10 11.16
N SER A 118 -0.13 0.12 12.29
CA SER A 118 -0.59 -0.38 13.59
C SER A 118 -1.97 0.16 13.95
N ILE A 119 -2.26 1.44 13.65
CA ILE A 119 -3.53 2.10 13.96
C ILE A 119 -4.71 1.40 13.26
N SER A 120 -4.50 0.78 12.10
CA SER A 120 -5.52 -0.02 11.42
C SER A 120 -6.05 -1.19 12.25
N SER A 121 -5.26 -1.70 13.21
CA SER A 121 -5.68 -2.77 14.14
C SER A 121 -6.83 -2.34 15.08
N LEU A 122 -7.07 -1.03 15.22
CA LEU A 122 -8.18 -0.48 15.99
C LEU A 122 -9.51 -0.47 15.23
N ILE A 123 -9.49 -0.74 13.92
CA ILE A 123 -10.71 -0.90 13.12
C ILE A 123 -11.34 -2.25 13.45
N ARG A 124 -12.59 -2.28 13.90
CA ARG A 124 -13.28 -3.51 14.31
C ARG A 124 -14.77 -3.41 14.06
N ASP A 125 -15.43 -4.56 13.97
CA ASP A 125 -16.88 -4.62 13.94
C ASP A 125 -17.49 -4.03 15.21
N GLU A 126 -18.62 -3.35 15.05
CA GLU A 126 -19.40 -2.76 16.15
C GLU A 126 -18.62 -1.79 17.05
N GLU A 127 -17.46 -1.32 16.59
CA GLU A 127 -16.65 -0.38 17.33
C GLU A 127 -17.41 0.96 17.52
N LYS A 128 -17.38 1.49 18.76
CA LYS A 128 -18.07 2.74 19.07
C LYS A 128 -17.56 3.88 18.20
N GLU A 129 -18.45 4.75 17.76
CA GLU A 129 -18.11 5.91 16.92
C GLU A 129 -17.00 6.77 17.51
N THR A 130 -17.02 6.99 18.83
CA THR A 130 -15.97 7.72 19.55
C THR A 130 -14.60 7.08 19.35
N ASN A 131 -14.51 5.76 19.39
CA ASN A 131 -13.27 5.01 19.26
C ASN A 131 -12.79 5.00 17.81
N ARG A 132 -13.72 4.86 16.84
CA ARG A 132 -13.44 4.96 15.41
C ARG A 132 -12.88 6.34 15.05
N LYS A 133 -13.45 7.42 15.62
CA LYS A 133 -12.96 8.80 15.46
C LYS A 133 -11.59 9.02 16.12
N SER A 134 -11.33 8.43 17.29
CA SER A 134 -10.00 8.48 17.91
C SER A 134 -8.93 7.82 17.03
N ALA A 135 -9.23 6.66 16.44
CA ALA A 135 -8.30 5.98 15.52
C ALA A 135 -8.03 6.83 14.25
N LEU A 136 -9.07 7.44 13.68
CA LEU A 136 -8.90 8.39 12.56
C LEU A 136 -8.02 9.58 12.95
N HIS A 137 -8.22 10.15 14.13
CA HIS A 137 -7.41 11.28 14.60
C HIS A 137 -5.93 10.91 14.79
N ALA A 138 -5.65 9.74 15.37
CA ALA A 138 -4.30 9.21 15.49
C ALA A 138 -3.65 9.05 14.12
N PHE A 139 -4.36 8.42 13.18
CA PHE A 139 -3.89 8.22 11.82
C PHE A 139 -3.64 9.55 11.11
N SER A 140 -4.57 10.52 11.23
CA SER A 140 -4.46 11.86 10.66
C SER A 140 -3.20 12.58 11.14
N THR A 141 -2.86 12.42 12.42
CA THR A 141 -1.66 13.02 13.00
C THR A 141 -0.40 12.44 12.35
N ALA A 142 -0.26 11.11 12.32
CA ALA A 142 0.88 10.45 11.65
C ALA A 142 0.97 10.81 10.15
N ALA A 143 -0.16 10.78 9.44
CA ALA A 143 -0.26 11.14 8.03
C ALA A 143 0.14 12.60 7.78
N SER A 144 -0.25 13.53 8.64
CA SER A 144 0.11 14.94 8.51
C SER A 144 1.61 15.19 8.66
N ILE A 145 2.26 14.48 9.59
CA ILE A 145 3.72 14.54 9.79
C ILE A 145 4.42 13.96 8.56
N LEU A 146 3.99 12.78 8.09
CA LEU A 146 4.50 12.15 6.87
C LEU A 146 4.34 13.04 5.64
N GLN A 147 3.17 13.63 5.43
CA GLN A 147 2.91 14.53 4.31
C GLN A 147 3.81 15.76 4.36
N ARG A 148 4.08 16.32 5.53
CA ARG A 148 5.05 17.41 5.69
C ARG A 148 6.45 16.97 5.28
N MET A 149 6.86 15.76 5.64
CA MET A 149 8.15 15.21 5.19
C MET A 149 8.19 15.00 3.68
N VAL A 150 7.09 14.62 3.04
CA VAL A 150 7.06 14.27 1.61
C VAL A 150 6.81 15.46 0.69
N ARG A 151 6.14 16.51 1.18
CA ARG A 151 5.75 17.70 0.39
C ARG A 151 6.93 18.51 -0.14
N HIS A 152 8.09 18.41 0.50
CA HIS A 152 9.27 19.24 0.21
C HIS A 152 10.35 18.50 -0.60
N LEU A 153 10.08 17.29 -1.07
CA LEU A 153 11.00 16.50 -1.88
C LEU A 153 11.00 17.04 -3.33
N VAL A 154 12.20 17.37 -3.84
CA VAL A 154 12.49 18.14 -5.08
C VAL A 154 11.66 17.68 -6.31
N PRO A 155 11.16 18.61 -7.15
CA PRO A 155 10.60 18.28 -8.46
C PRO A 155 11.71 18.11 -9.51
N ASP A 156 11.99 16.86 -9.89
CA ASP A 156 12.31 16.37 -11.25
C ASP A 156 13.08 15.03 -11.19
N SER A 157 12.76 14.11 -12.11
CA SER A 157 13.16 12.68 -12.20
C SER A 157 12.29 11.67 -11.42
N THR A 158 12.63 10.37 -11.49
CA THR A 158 11.91 9.20 -10.93
C THR A 158 11.45 9.41 -9.49
N ASP A 159 12.20 10.16 -8.69
CA ASP A 159 11.84 10.49 -7.31
C ASP A 159 10.55 11.32 -7.20
N THR A 160 10.21 12.16 -8.19
CA THR A 160 8.90 12.85 -8.26
C THR A 160 7.73 11.87 -8.36
N GLN A 161 7.93 10.74 -9.06
CA GLN A 161 6.90 9.71 -9.14
C GLN A 161 6.75 8.99 -7.80
N LEU A 162 7.86 8.70 -7.11
CA LEU A 162 7.84 8.09 -5.77
C LEU A 162 7.17 8.99 -4.73
N CYS A 163 7.45 10.30 -4.72
CA CYS A 163 6.76 11.26 -3.85
C CYS A 163 5.25 11.22 -4.06
N LYS A 164 4.80 11.20 -5.32
CA LYS A 164 3.37 11.11 -5.67
C LYS A 164 2.77 9.78 -5.21
N ILE A 165 3.50 8.68 -5.36
CA ILE A 165 3.06 7.37 -4.86
C ILE A 165 2.86 7.42 -3.34
N VAL A 166 3.79 8.01 -2.59
CA VAL A 166 3.66 8.17 -1.14
C VAL A 166 2.44 9.02 -0.80
N GLN A 167 2.29 10.19 -1.42
CA GLN A 167 1.15 11.09 -1.19
C GLN A 167 -0.20 10.39 -1.45
N ILE A 168 -0.34 9.79 -2.63
CA ILE A 168 -1.56 9.06 -3.03
C ILE A 168 -1.83 7.92 -2.05
N SER A 169 -0.80 7.15 -1.67
CA SER A 169 -0.98 6.02 -0.76
C SER A 169 -1.47 6.45 0.62
N ILE A 170 -0.88 7.52 1.17
CA ILE A 170 -1.31 8.07 2.47
C ILE A 170 -2.72 8.66 2.40
N GLU A 171 -3.04 9.40 1.35
CA GLU A 171 -4.40 9.94 1.13
C GLU A 171 -5.44 8.82 1.05
N ARG A 172 -5.12 7.74 0.36
CA ARG A 172 -6.06 6.62 0.22
C ARG A 172 -6.22 5.79 1.49
N ALA A 173 -5.15 5.60 2.26
CA ALA A 173 -5.25 5.02 3.59
C ALA A 173 -6.09 5.92 4.53
N PHE A 174 -5.95 7.23 4.41
CA PHE A 174 -6.79 8.20 5.13
C PHE A 174 -8.27 8.04 4.77
N GLU A 175 -8.62 7.94 3.48
CA GLU A 175 -10.00 7.73 3.03
C GLU A 175 -10.62 6.44 3.62
N GLU A 176 -9.85 5.35 3.77
CA GLU A 176 -10.33 4.13 4.45
C GLU A 176 -10.63 4.38 5.92
N HIS A 177 -9.77 5.14 6.62
CA HIS A 177 -10.00 5.54 8.01
C HIS A 177 -11.22 6.48 8.15
N GLU A 178 -11.45 7.39 7.21
CA GLU A 178 -12.64 8.25 7.18
C GLU A 178 -13.92 7.45 6.99
N ARG A 179 -13.93 6.50 6.04
CA ARG A 179 -15.07 5.60 5.82
C ARG A 179 -15.35 4.78 7.07
N ASN A 180 -14.33 4.23 7.70
CA ASN A 180 -14.50 3.53 8.98
C ASN A 180 -15.04 4.46 10.07
N ALA A 181 -14.55 5.70 10.19
CA ALA A 181 -15.08 6.68 11.16
C ALA A 181 -16.55 7.05 10.90
N ALA A 182 -17.02 6.98 9.66
CA ALA A 182 -18.43 7.10 9.28
C ALA A 182 -19.26 5.82 9.54
N GLY A 183 -18.62 4.70 9.87
CA GLY A 183 -19.27 3.42 10.17
C GLY A 183 -19.37 2.50 8.97
N VAL A 184 -18.56 2.75 7.94
CA VAL A 184 -18.58 2.02 6.67
C VAL A 184 -17.25 1.27 6.50
N CYS A 185 -17.30 -0.05 6.49
CA CYS A 185 -16.23 -0.92 6.00
C CYS A 185 -16.67 -1.57 4.68
N ILE A 186 -15.72 -1.83 3.79
CA ILE A 186 -16.02 -2.30 2.42
C ILE A 186 -15.36 -3.67 2.20
N ASN A 187 -16.17 -4.65 1.77
CA ASN A 187 -15.71 -5.94 1.27
C ASN A 187 -15.00 -5.77 -0.08
N ASP A 188 -13.88 -6.46 -0.27
CA ASP A 188 -13.23 -6.61 -1.57
C ASP A 188 -14.13 -7.39 -2.54
N ASP A 189 -14.97 -8.31 -2.02
CA ASP A 189 -15.89 -9.14 -2.81
C ASP A 189 -17.04 -8.37 -3.45
N VAL A 190 -17.43 -7.23 -2.86
CA VAL A 190 -18.62 -6.44 -3.22
C VAL A 190 -18.32 -5.43 -4.33
N PHE A 191 -17.07 -5.23 -4.74
CA PHE A 191 -16.74 -4.07 -5.58
C PHE A 191 -15.96 -4.40 -6.84
N GLY A 192 -16.53 -3.96 -7.95
CA GLY A 192 -15.78 -3.53 -9.12
C GLY A 192 -14.96 -2.27 -8.90
N SER A 193 -14.44 -1.98 -7.70
CA SER A 193 -13.68 -0.75 -7.55
C SER A 193 -12.34 -0.88 -8.27
N GLY A 194 -12.20 -0.21 -9.42
CA GLY A 194 -10.89 0.08 -10.02
C GLY A 194 -9.90 0.72 -9.02
N CYS A 195 -10.39 1.18 -7.85
CA CYS A 195 -9.58 1.53 -6.69
C CYS A 195 -8.72 0.34 -6.25
N ASN A 196 -9.29 -0.82 -5.89
CA ASN A 196 -8.52 -1.99 -5.43
C ASN A 196 -7.41 -2.40 -6.40
N LEU A 197 -7.72 -2.42 -7.69
CA LEU A 197 -6.76 -2.74 -8.75
C LEU A 197 -5.64 -1.68 -8.82
N SER A 198 -5.98 -0.39 -8.75
CA SER A 198 -4.99 0.70 -8.73
C SER A 198 -4.02 0.57 -7.55
N ILE A 199 -4.51 0.18 -6.36
CA ILE A 199 -3.67 -0.03 -5.17
C ILE A 199 -2.70 -1.19 -5.39
N MET A 200 -3.21 -2.33 -5.84
CA MET A 200 -2.40 -3.52 -6.09
C MET A 200 -1.28 -3.21 -7.08
N LEU A 201 -1.59 -2.47 -8.15
CA LEU A 201 -0.58 -2.11 -9.14
C LEU A 201 0.41 -1.07 -8.61
N LEU A 202 -0.01 -0.11 -7.79
CA LEU A 202 0.89 0.83 -7.12
C LEU A 202 1.84 0.11 -6.16
N GLU A 203 1.33 -0.85 -5.38
CA GLU A 203 2.11 -1.71 -4.48
C GLU A 203 3.17 -2.48 -5.28
N ALA A 204 2.76 -3.12 -6.38
CA ALA A 204 3.66 -3.88 -7.25
C ALA A 204 4.73 -2.99 -7.89
N VAL A 205 4.36 -1.82 -8.44
CA VAL A 205 5.33 -0.87 -9.02
C VAL A 205 6.35 -0.42 -7.97
N SER A 206 5.88 -0.06 -6.78
CA SER A 206 6.75 0.44 -5.70
C SER A 206 7.70 -0.64 -5.22
N THR A 207 7.22 -1.87 -5.10
CA THR A 207 8.05 -3.03 -4.73
C THR A 207 9.10 -3.32 -5.79
N MET A 208 8.73 -3.30 -7.08
CA MET A 208 9.68 -3.50 -8.18
C MET A 208 10.72 -2.39 -8.24
N HIS A 209 10.35 -1.16 -7.91
CA HIS A 209 11.30 -0.06 -7.82
C HIS A 209 12.28 -0.24 -6.67
N ALA A 210 11.82 -0.67 -5.49
CA ALA A 210 12.69 -0.99 -4.35
C ALA A 210 13.68 -2.11 -4.67
N VAL A 211 13.20 -3.17 -5.32
CA VAL A 211 14.03 -4.28 -5.80
C VAL A 211 15.09 -3.77 -6.79
N HIS A 212 14.70 -2.97 -7.77
CA HIS A 212 15.60 -2.42 -8.78
C HIS A 212 16.67 -1.51 -8.17
N THR A 213 16.27 -0.59 -7.28
CA THR A 213 17.19 0.32 -6.59
C THR A 213 18.17 -0.44 -5.72
N SER A 214 17.67 -1.36 -4.88
CA SER A 214 18.55 -2.20 -4.05
C SER A 214 19.54 -2.99 -4.90
N PHE A 215 19.09 -3.59 -5.99
CA PHE A 215 19.94 -4.39 -6.88
C PHE A 215 21.04 -3.55 -7.56
N ASN A 216 20.79 -2.26 -7.83
CA ASN A 216 21.75 -1.37 -8.47
C ASN A 216 22.79 -0.76 -7.52
N THR A 217 22.57 -0.80 -6.20
CA THR A 217 23.56 -0.31 -5.23
C THR A 217 24.76 -1.23 -5.05
N THR A 218 24.75 -2.44 -5.63
CA THR A 218 25.84 -3.41 -5.50
C THR A 218 26.85 -3.26 -6.64
N PRO A 219 28.13 -2.92 -6.35
CA PRO A 219 29.17 -2.83 -7.35
C PRO A 219 29.68 -4.23 -7.72
N THR A 220 28.98 -4.93 -8.60
CA THR A 220 29.46 -6.19 -9.18
C THR A 220 29.92 -5.99 -10.62
N VAL A 221 31.08 -6.58 -10.93
CA VAL A 221 31.58 -6.77 -12.30
C VAL A 221 30.44 -7.36 -13.12
N ILE A 222 30.05 -6.67 -14.18
CA ILE A 222 28.83 -6.97 -14.95
C ILE A 222 29.07 -8.23 -15.78
N GLU A 223 28.73 -9.39 -15.23
CA GLU A 223 28.48 -10.59 -16.03
C GLU A 223 27.16 -10.42 -16.80
N GLY A 224 27.09 -10.93 -18.03
CA GLY A 224 25.94 -10.72 -18.93
C GLY A 224 24.59 -11.14 -18.33
N ASP A 225 24.60 -12.12 -17.42
CA ASP A 225 23.39 -12.61 -16.75
C ASP A 225 22.83 -11.60 -15.72
N ILE A 226 23.69 -10.83 -15.05
CA ILE A 226 23.28 -9.78 -14.10
C ILE A 226 22.60 -8.63 -14.84
N GLU A 227 23.18 -8.19 -15.95
CA GLU A 227 22.61 -7.09 -16.75
C GLU A 227 21.27 -7.48 -17.39
N ASN A 228 21.15 -8.73 -17.85
CA ASN A 228 19.89 -9.27 -18.31
C ASN A 228 18.85 -9.31 -17.19
N CYS A 229 19.23 -9.75 -15.98
CA CYS A 229 18.34 -9.74 -14.82
C CYS A 229 17.85 -8.32 -14.47
N LYS A 230 18.74 -7.32 -14.48
CA LYS A 230 18.39 -5.91 -14.27
C LYS A 230 17.37 -5.41 -15.29
N ARG A 231 17.59 -5.71 -16.56
CA ARG A 231 16.67 -5.35 -17.65
C ARG A 231 15.31 -6.03 -17.48
N THR A 232 15.27 -7.28 -17.05
CA THR A 232 14.01 -8.00 -16.78
C THR A 232 13.23 -7.35 -15.64
N ILE A 233 13.90 -7.01 -14.52
CA ILE A 233 13.28 -6.29 -13.38
C ILE A 233 12.68 -4.96 -13.84
N LEU A 234 13.42 -4.19 -14.62
CA LEU A 234 12.93 -2.93 -15.19
C LEU A 234 11.71 -3.17 -16.09
N GLY A 235 11.76 -4.18 -16.95
CA GLY A 235 10.65 -4.56 -17.83
C GLY A 235 9.37 -4.95 -17.08
N VAL A 236 9.48 -5.66 -15.94
CA VAL A 236 8.32 -5.91 -15.07
C VAL A 236 7.73 -4.59 -14.57
N GLY A 237 8.58 -3.68 -14.09
CA GLY A 237 8.17 -2.34 -13.64
C GLY A 237 7.46 -1.53 -14.74
N GLU A 238 7.98 -1.54 -15.97
CA GLU A 238 7.39 -0.86 -17.13
C GLU A 238 6.00 -1.42 -17.47
N LYS A 239 5.83 -2.74 -17.44
CA LYS A 239 4.51 -3.37 -17.66
C LYS A 239 3.51 -2.96 -16.58
N LEU A 240 3.93 -2.93 -15.33
CA LEU A 240 3.07 -2.50 -14.22
C LEU A 240 2.67 -1.03 -14.32
N GLN A 241 3.61 -0.16 -14.72
CA GLN A 241 3.30 1.25 -14.99
C GLN A 241 2.38 1.43 -16.20
N ALA A 242 2.50 0.60 -17.23
CA ALA A 242 1.59 0.59 -18.37
C ALA A 242 0.17 0.21 -17.91
N ALA A 243 0.02 -0.83 -17.08
CA ALA A 243 -1.27 -1.21 -16.50
C ALA A 243 -1.89 -0.08 -15.66
N LEU A 244 -1.11 0.60 -14.81
CA LEU A 244 -1.56 1.78 -14.06
C LEU A 244 -1.99 2.93 -14.98
N SER A 245 -1.26 3.16 -16.07
CA SER A 245 -1.56 4.23 -17.01
C SER A 245 -2.90 4.01 -17.71
N VAL A 246 -3.27 2.75 -17.98
CA VAL A 246 -4.58 2.40 -18.55
C VAL A 246 -5.72 2.77 -17.59
N LEU A 247 -5.52 2.62 -16.28
CA LEU A 247 -6.50 2.99 -15.24
C LEU A 247 -6.63 4.50 -15.00
N ARG A 248 -5.62 5.28 -15.41
CA ARG A 248 -5.55 6.70 -15.09
C ARG A 248 -6.74 7.47 -15.66
N GLY A 249 -7.45 8.18 -14.79
CA GLY A 249 -8.61 8.99 -15.17
C GLY A 249 -9.88 8.18 -15.47
N ARG A 250 -9.88 6.86 -15.25
CA ARG A 250 -11.05 6.01 -15.43
C ARG A 250 -11.63 5.61 -14.07
N SER A 251 -12.92 5.87 -13.87
CA SER A 251 -13.66 5.27 -12.76
C SER A 251 -14.25 3.95 -13.25
N LEU A 252 -13.45 2.87 -13.17
CA LEU A 252 -13.91 1.53 -13.54
C LEU A 252 -14.67 0.86 -12.38
N THR A 253 -15.42 1.64 -11.61
CA THR A 253 -16.13 1.19 -10.39
C THR A 253 -17.30 0.26 -10.71
N ASP A 254 -17.92 0.46 -11.87
CA ASP A 254 -18.95 -0.41 -12.44
C ASP A 254 -18.62 -0.63 -13.92
N VAL A 255 -18.52 -1.88 -14.37
CA VAL A 255 -18.32 -2.20 -15.78
C VAL A 255 -19.65 -2.02 -16.51
N LYS A 256 -19.83 -0.85 -17.14
CA LYS A 256 -21.11 -0.44 -17.74
C LYS A 256 -21.13 -0.59 -19.26
N SER A 257 -20.00 -0.92 -19.87
CA SER A 257 -19.86 -1.00 -21.32
C SER A 257 -18.86 -2.08 -21.75
N LEU A 258 -18.98 -2.52 -23.01
CA LEU A 258 -17.94 -3.33 -23.66
C LEU A 258 -16.58 -2.63 -23.65
N GLY A 259 -16.57 -1.29 -23.73
CA GLY A 259 -15.35 -0.50 -23.61
C GLY A 259 -14.65 -0.70 -22.26
N ASP A 260 -15.40 -0.74 -21.16
CA ASP A 260 -14.86 -1.00 -19.82
C ASP A 260 -14.34 -2.44 -19.70
N ALA A 261 -15.08 -3.42 -20.24
CA ALA A 261 -14.63 -4.82 -20.26
C ALA A 261 -13.34 -5.02 -21.10
N ASN A 262 -13.23 -4.32 -22.23
CA ASN A 262 -12.03 -4.33 -23.06
C ASN A 262 -10.82 -3.70 -22.34
N VAL A 263 -11.04 -2.70 -21.50
CA VAL A 263 -9.98 -2.13 -20.65
C VAL A 263 -9.46 -3.16 -19.66
N PHE A 264 -10.34 -3.90 -18.97
CA PHE A 264 -9.92 -4.97 -18.07
C PHE A 264 -9.20 -6.10 -18.81
N SER A 265 -9.70 -6.52 -19.98
CA SER A 265 -9.02 -7.50 -20.84
C SER A 265 -7.61 -7.05 -21.23
N HIS A 266 -7.46 -5.78 -21.64
CA HIS A 266 -6.17 -5.20 -21.97
C HIS A 266 -5.20 -5.22 -20.77
N ILE A 267 -5.69 -4.83 -19.58
CA ILE A 267 -4.88 -4.89 -18.35
C ILE A 267 -4.48 -6.33 -18.03
N THR A 268 -5.40 -7.30 -18.11
CA THR A 268 -5.09 -8.72 -17.89
C THR A 268 -3.92 -9.20 -18.77
N GLY A 269 -3.90 -8.81 -20.05
CA GLY A 269 -2.78 -9.11 -20.94
C GLY A 269 -1.46 -8.51 -20.48
N ILE A 270 -1.46 -7.24 -20.04
CA ILE A 270 -0.27 -6.57 -19.50
C ILE A 270 0.23 -7.27 -18.21
N LEU A 271 -0.67 -7.70 -17.34
CA LEU A 271 -0.31 -8.43 -16.12
C LEU A 271 0.27 -9.81 -16.42
N ALA A 272 -0.23 -10.50 -17.45
CA ALA A 272 0.34 -11.76 -17.91
C ALA A 272 1.77 -11.60 -18.47
N ASP A 273 2.03 -10.52 -19.22
CA ASP A 273 3.38 -10.17 -19.67
C ASP A 273 4.31 -9.90 -18.46
N ALA A 274 3.85 -9.10 -17.49
CA ALA A 274 4.62 -8.79 -16.28
C ALA A 274 4.94 -10.06 -15.48
N GLN A 275 3.97 -10.96 -15.32
CA GLN A 275 4.12 -12.24 -14.65
C GLN A 275 5.15 -13.13 -15.35
N SER A 276 5.11 -13.20 -16.69
CA SER A 276 6.06 -13.98 -17.48
C SER A 276 7.50 -13.46 -17.31
N LEU A 277 7.68 -12.13 -17.30
CA LEU A 277 8.98 -11.52 -17.02
C LEU A 277 9.45 -11.82 -15.58
N LEU A 278 8.54 -11.77 -14.61
CA LEU A 278 8.82 -12.03 -13.20
C LEU A 278 9.23 -13.49 -12.91
N GLU A 279 8.73 -14.43 -13.72
CA GLU A 279 9.12 -15.84 -13.70
C GLU A 279 10.49 -16.09 -14.33
N ALA A 280 10.94 -15.22 -15.23
CA ALA A 280 12.26 -15.28 -15.84
C ALA A 280 13.38 -14.71 -14.95
N ILE A 281 13.06 -14.12 -13.80
CA ILE A 281 14.05 -13.54 -12.88
C ILE A 281 14.73 -14.64 -12.03
N ASP A 282 16.05 -14.77 -12.15
CA ASP A 282 16.84 -15.61 -11.26
C ASP A 282 17.22 -14.87 -9.97
N VAL A 283 16.48 -15.15 -8.89
CA VAL A 283 16.68 -14.58 -7.54
C VAL A 283 18.08 -14.83 -6.98
N ARG A 284 18.79 -15.87 -7.43
CA ARG A 284 20.14 -16.18 -6.93
C ARG A 284 21.17 -15.13 -7.35
N LEU A 285 20.88 -14.34 -8.37
CA LEU A 285 21.73 -13.26 -8.84
C LEU A 285 21.67 -12.02 -7.95
N PHE A 286 20.76 -11.98 -6.97
CA PHE A 286 20.57 -10.81 -6.11
C PHE A 286 21.57 -10.77 -4.95
N PRO A 287 21.94 -9.57 -4.46
CA PRO A 287 22.80 -9.38 -3.29
C PRO A 287 22.24 -10.00 -2.01
N ASN A 288 20.91 -10.03 -1.90
CA ASN A 288 20.20 -10.70 -0.82
C ASN A 288 19.05 -11.55 -1.39
N PRO A 289 19.33 -12.79 -1.82
CA PRO A 289 18.34 -13.63 -2.49
C PRO A 289 17.10 -13.91 -1.64
N THR A 290 17.25 -13.98 -0.31
CA THR A 290 16.13 -14.26 0.60
C THR A 290 15.14 -13.10 0.62
N LEU A 291 15.64 -11.89 0.92
CA LEU A 291 14.81 -10.69 0.96
C LEU A 291 14.16 -10.39 -0.40
N HIS A 292 14.94 -10.44 -1.47
CA HIS A 292 14.42 -10.17 -2.81
C HIS A 292 13.44 -11.26 -3.27
N GLY A 293 13.68 -12.52 -2.89
CA GLY A 293 12.74 -13.61 -3.13
C GLY A 293 11.37 -13.36 -2.51
N GLU A 294 11.33 -12.88 -1.26
CA GLU A 294 10.08 -12.50 -0.58
C GLU A 294 9.37 -11.33 -1.27
N LEU A 295 10.11 -10.28 -1.62
CA LEU A 295 9.54 -9.12 -2.34
C LEU A 295 8.95 -9.52 -3.69
N LEU A 296 9.68 -10.31 -4.49
CA LEU A 296 9.19 -10.77 -5.79
C LEU A 296 8.01 -11.75 -5.64
N ASN A 297 7.97 -12.58 -4.60
CA ASN A 297 6.80 -13.41 -4.29
C ASN A 297 5.57 -12.58 -3.95
N ASN A 298 5.74 -11.49 -3.21
CA ASN A 298 4.64 -10.56 -2.93
C ASN A 298 4.13 -9.93 -4.23
N VAL A 299 5.03 -9.50 -5.13
CA VAL A 299 4.63 -8.99 -6.45
C VAL A 299 3.84 -10.07 -7.23
N ARG A 300 4.32 -11.31 -7.30
CA ARG A 300 3.60 -12.43 -7.97
C ARG A 300 2.18 -12.57 -7.43
N LYS A 301 2.03 -12.62 -6.10
CA LYS A 301 0.73 -12.75 -5.46
C LYS A 301 -0.20 -11.58 -5.83
N THR A 302 0.32 -10.36 -5.78
CA THR A 302 -0.42 -9.15 -6.16
C THR A 302 -0.83 -9.16 -7.63
N LEU A 303 0.02 -9.64 -8.55
CA LEU A 303 -0.34 -9.80 -9.97
C LEU A 303 -1.46 -10.82 -10.16
N CYS A 304 -1.39 -11.97 -9.49
CA CYS A 304 -2.43 -13.00 -9.56
C CYS A 304 -3.77 -12.47 -9.05
N GLU A 305 -3.78 -11.77 -7.92
CA GLU A 305 -5.00 -11.17 -7.38
C GLU A 305 -5.56 -10.08 -8.30
N ALA A 306 -4.69 -9.21 -8.83
CA ALA A 306 -5.08 -8.16 -9.78
C ALA A 306 -5.69 -8.75 -11.06
N ALA A 307 -5.08 -9.80 -11.62
CA ALA A 307 -5.60 -10.50 -12.79
C ALA A 307 -6.96 -11.15 -12.50
N ALA A 308 -7.13 -11.78 -11.34
CA ALA A 308 -8.41 -12.36 -10.93
C ALA A 308 -9.51 -11.30 -10.83
N ILE A 309 -9.20 -10.11 -10.31
CA ILE A 309 -10.13 -8.97 -10.30
C ILE A 309 -10.48 -8.55 -11.73
N CYS A 310 -9.49 -8.35 -12.60
CA CYS A 310 -9.74 -7.95 -13.99
C CYS A 310 -10.65 -8.94 -14.72
N ILE A 311 -10.40 -10.25 -14.58
CA ILE A 311 -11.22 -11.31 -15.19
C ILE A 311 -12.65 -11.28 -14.63
N LYS A 312 -12.79 -11.19 -13.30
CA LYS A 312 -14.12 -11.10 -12.66
C LYS A 312 -14.91 -9.90 -13.17
N GLN A 313 -14.27 -8.73 -13.28
CA GLN A 313 -14.90 -7.51 -13.77
C GLN A 313 -15.27 -7.59 -15.26
N GLN A 314 -14.38 -8.16 -16.07
CA GLN A 314 -14.61 -8.42 -17.48
C GLN A 314 -15.84 -9.30 -17.70
N CYS A 315 -15.98 -10.39 -16.94
CA CYS A 315 -17.14 -11.30 -17.04
C CYS A 315 -18.42 -10.69 -16.47
N ALA A 316 -18.34 -9.87 -15.41
CA ALA A 316 -19.52 -9.27 -14.78
C ALA A 316 -20.17 -8.17 -15.66
N GLY A 317 -19.38 -7.46 -16.45
CA GLY A 317 -19.86 -6.32 -17.23
C GLY A 317 -20.32 -6.62 -18.65
N ASN A 318 -20.04 -7.80 -19.20
CA ASN A 318 -20.48 -8.14 -20.55
C ASN A 318 -20.67 -9.66 -20.78
N PRO A 319 -21.83 -10.08 -21.32
CA PRO A 319 -22.09 -11.46 -21.72
C PRO A 319 -21.09 -12.05 -22.73
N GLU A 320 -20.48 -11.22 -23.60
CA GLU A 320 -19.50 -11.68 -24.60
C GLU A 320 -18.24 -12.30 -23.97
N TYR A 321 -17.92 -11.92 -22.72
CA TYR A 321 -16.80 -12.45 -21.96
C TYR A 321 -17.23 -13.45 -20.88
N SER A 322 -18.52 -13.75 -20.79
CA SER A 322 -19.00 -14.83 -19.96
C SER A 322 -18.71 -16.16 -20.66
N VAL A 323 -18.31 -17.18 -19.90
CA VAL A 323 -18.26 -18.55 -20.43
C VAL A 323 -19.65 -18.85 -20.99
N PRO A 324 -19.78 -19.35 -22.23
CA PRO A 324 -21.09 -19.76 -22.74
C PRO A 324 -21.68 -20.70 -21.70
N THR A 325 -22.87 -20.38 -21.19
CA THR A 325 -23.66 -21.36 -20.43
C THR A 325 -23.65 -22.61 -21.30
N GLU A 326 -23.10 -23.71 -20.81
CA GLU A 326 -23.20 -24.99 -21.53
C GLU A 326 -24.67 -25.11 -21.91
N LEU A 327 -24.95 -25.07 -23.22
CA LEU A 327 -26.25 -25.40 -23.74
C LEU A 327 -26.50 -26.81 -23.21
N ASP A 328 -27.38 -26.90 -22.23
CA ASP A 328 -27.79 -28.15 -21.63
C ASP A 328 -28.20 -29.04 -22.80
N CYS A 329 -27.34 -30.02 -23.11
CA CYS A 329 -27.50 -30.91 -24.26
C CYS A 329 -28.77 -31.76 -24.14
N ALA A 330 -29.52 -31.61 -23.04
CA ALA A 330 -30.82 -32.18 -22.80
C ALA A 330 -32.01 -31.45 -23.47
N ASN A 331 -31.85 -30.26 -24.08
CA ASN A 331 -33.03 -29.58 -24.69
C ASN A 331 -32.75 -28.84 -26.02
N PRO A 332 -32.86 -29.52 -27.18
CA PRO A 332 -32.47 -28.99 -28.49
C PRO A 332 -33.59 -28.22 -29.22
N ARG A 333 -34.33 -27.33 -28.54
CA ARG A 333 -35.31 -26.44 -29.20
C ARG A 333 -35.37 -25.06 -28.56
N ALA A 334 -34.47 -24.19 -29.04
CA ALA A 334 -34.70 -22.76 -29.16
C ALA A 334 -34.63 -22.41 -30.65
#